data_AF-A0A947XR38-F1
#
_entry.id   AF-A0A947XR38-F1
#
_cell.length_a   1.000
_cell.length_b   1.000
_cell.length_c   1.000
_cell.angle_alpha   90.00
_cell.angle_beta   90.00
_cell.angle_gamma   90.00
#
_symmetry.space_group_name_H-M   'P 1'
#
loop_
_entity.id
_entity.type
_entity.pdbx_description
1 polymer ?
#
loop_
_entity_poly.entity_id
_entity_poly.type
_entity_poly.pdbx_seq_one_letter_code
_entity_poly.pdbx_strand_id
1 'polypeptide(L)' 'MTTISVSELKANPAAAINQALDYPLAVLSRSKVKAYLVGKDLFEKLL' A
#
# COMPACT_ATOMS: atom_id res chain seq x y z
N MET A 1 0.73 -7.55 -8.62
CA MET A 1 0.88 -6.17 -8.14
C MET A 1 -0.43 -5.80 -7.44
N THR A 2 -0.42 -5.81 -6.12
CA THR A 2 -1.61 -5.57 -5.29
C THR A 2 -1.95 -4.08 -5.29
N THR A 3 -3.21 -3.74 -5.51
CA THR A 3 -3.70 -2.37 -5.54
C THR A 3 -4.85 -2.21 -4.56
N ILE A 4 -4.93 -1.04 -3.91
CA ILE A 4 -6.02 -0.69 -3.01
C ILE A 4 -6.51 0.72 -3.35
N SER A 5 -7.81 0.98 -3.19
CA SER A 5 -8.30 2.34 -3.30
C SER A 5 -7.96 3.16 -2.04
N VAL A 6 -7.83 4.48 -2.19
CA VAL A 6 -7.72 5.40 -1.04
C VAL A 6 -8.89 5.25 -0.07
N SER A 7 -10.09 4.91 -0.56
CA SER A 7 -11.26 4.69 0.30
C SER A 7 -11.12 3.45 1.17
N GLU A 8 -10.66 2.33 0.60
CA GLU A 8 -10.42 1.09 1.35
C GLU A 8 -9.26 1.23 2.33
N LEU A 9 -8.19 1.94 1.95
CA LEU A 9 -7.08 2.27 2.84
C LEU A 9 -7.55 3.05 4.07
N LYS A 10 -8.49 3.99 3.89
CA LYS A 10 -9.10 4.75 5.00
C LYS A 10 -10.03 3.90 5.84
N ALA A 11 -10.78 2.99 5.22
CA ALA A 11 -11.75 2.14 5.91
C ALA A 11 -11.07 1.07 6.78
N ASN A 12 -9.97 0.48 6.31
CA ASN A 12 -9.22 -0.53 7.06
C ASN A 12 -7.70 -0.41 6.85
N PRO A 13 -7.04 0.54 7.54
CA PRO A 13 -5.61 0.76 7.37
C PRO A 13 -4.76 -0.43 7.83
N ALA A 14 -5.21 -1.18 8.85
CA ALA A 14 -4.48 -2.34 9.36
C ALA A 14 -4.39 -3.47 8.32
N ALA A 15 -5.50 -3.75 7.62
CA ALA A 15 -5.50 -4.73 6.54
C ALA A 15 -4.58 -4.31 5.38
N ALA A 16 -4.56 -3.03 5.03
CA ALA A 16 -3.69 -2.49 3.98
C ALA A 16 -2.20 -2.61 4.36
N ILE A 17 -1.85 -2.32 5.62
CA ILE A 17 -0.48 -2.46 6.14
C ILE A 17 -0.05 -3.94 6.10
N ASN A 18 -0.90 -4.87 6.53
CA ASN A 18 -0.58 -6.29 6.49
C ASN A 18 -0.35 -6.79 5.05
N GLN A 19 -1.09 -6.27 4.07
CA GLN A 19 -0.88 -6.61 2.66
C GLN A 19 0.39 -6.00 2.05
N ALA A 20 0.93 -4.93 2.65
CA ALA A 20 2.14 -4.25 2.19
C ALA A 20 3.44 -4.77 2.83
N LEU A 21 3.38 -5.83 3.66
CA LEU A 21 4.53 -6.43 4.31
C LEU A 21 5.49 -7.09 3.31
N ASP A 22 4.96 -7.95 2.44
CA ASP A 22 5.78 -8.73 1.49
C ASP A 22 6.05 -7.99 0.18
N TYR A 23 5.14 -7.12 -0.25
CA TYR A 23 5.23 -6.41 -1.53
C TYR A 23 4.70 -4.97 -1.46
N PRO A 24 5.27 -4.02 -2.24
CA PRO A 24 4.74 -2.67 -2.36
C PRO A 24 3.31 -2.68 -2.89
N LEU A 25 2.44 -1.94 -2.22
CA LEU A 25 1.02 -1.93 -2.50
C LEU A 25 0.61 -0.59 -3.11
N ALA A 26 0.07 -0.62 -4.33
CA ALA A 26 -0.23 0.61 -5.06
C ALA A 26 -1.57 1.20 -4.58
N VAL A 27 -1.53 2.44 -4.12
CA VAL A 27 -2.71 3.17 -3.66
C VAL A 27 -3.30 3.97 -4.82
N LEU A 28 -4.52 3.60 -5.20
CA LEU A 28 -5.29 4.19 -6.29
C LEU A 28 -6.25 5.26 -5.77
N SER A 29 -6.28 6.40 -6.44
CA SER A 29 -7.34 7.41 -6.29
C SER A 29 -7.91 7.74 -7.65
N ARG A 30 -9.23 7.62 -7.81
CA ARG A 30 -9.92 7.83 -9.10
C ARG A 30 -9.24 7.06 -10.24
N SER A 31 -8.94 5.78 -9.98
CA SER A 31 -8.27 4.86 -10.91
C SER A 31 -6.84 5.24 -11.33
N LYS A 32 -6.20 6.19 -10.63
CA LYS A 32 -4.79 6.57 -10.84
C LYS A 32 -3.96 6.21 -9.63
N VAL A 33 -2.78 5.64 -9.85
CA VAL A 33 -1.79 5.41 -8.77
C VAL A 33 -1.34 6.76 -8.23
N LYS A 34 -1.46 6.96 -6.91
CA LYS A 34 -1.07 8.19 -6.23
C LYS A 34 0.03 7.98 -5.20
N ALA A 35 0.12 6.79 -4.62
CA ALA A 35 1.14 6.44 -3.66
C ALA A 35 1.43 4.93 -3.71
N TYR A 36 2.55 4.54 -3.12
CA TYR A 36 2.84 3.14 -2.81
C TYR A 36 2.96 3.02 -1.31
N LEU A 37 2.23 2.08 -0.73
CA LEU A 37 2.38 1.67 0.65
C LEU A 37 3.44 0.58 0.68
N VAL A 38 4.48 0.76 1.49
CA VAL A 38 5.58 -0.20 1.61
C VAL A 38 5.78 -0.48 3.09
N GLY A 39 5.85 -1.76 3.47
CA GLY A 39 6.21 -2.14 4.82
C GLY A 39 7.58 -1.60 5.21
N LYS A 40 7.75 -1.23 6.48
CA LYS A 40 9.01 -0.65 6.99
C LYS A 40 10.22 -1.49 6.61
N ASP A 41 10.20 -2.79 6.92
CA ASP A 41 11.36 -3.67 6.67
C ASP A 41 11.68 -3.81 5.17
N LEU A 42 10.66 -3.71 4.31
CA LEU A 42 10.86 -3.74 2.86
C LEU A 42 11.43 -2.41 2.34
N PHE A 43 10.97 -1.29 2.90
CA PHE A 43 11.49 0.04 2.59
C PHE A 43 12.97 0.18 3.02
N GLU A 44 13.32 -0.30 4.21
CA GLU A 44 14.70 -0.27 4.72
C GLU A 44 15.65 -1.15 3.88
N LYS A 45 15.14 -2.20 3.22
CA LYS A 45 15.93 -3.03 2.28
C LYS A 45 16.10 -2.39 0.89
N LEU A 46 15.29 -1.38 0.56
CA LEU A 46 15.35 -0.65 -0.71
C LEU A 46 16.30 0.56 -0.65
N LEU A 47 16.64 1.01 0.56
CA LEU A 47 17.65 2.03 0.84
C LEU A 47 19.06 1.45 0.76
#